data_AF-Q8TNN4-F1
#
_entry.id   AF-Q8TNN4-F1
#
_cell.length_a   1.000
_cell.length_b   1.000
_cell.length_c   1.000
_cell.angle_alpha   90.00
_cell.angle_beta   90.00
_cell.angle_gamma   90.00
#
_symmetry.space_group_name_H-M   'P 1'
#
loop_
_entity.id
_entity.type
_entity.pdbx_description
1 polymer ?
#
loop_
_entity_poly.entity_id
_entity_poly.type
_entity_poly.pdbx_seq_one_letter_code
_entity_poly.pdbx_strand_id
1 'polypeptide(L)'
;MIKAGSSFFHNGKRGTIGAVIVLKGVLYMITVSHIFRGEGDRLTVNGMELVVTGILKDYDLALIELPSGTAAEITEFGSPAELELAELINDTRTIHYCRVVNSGASLLFLGFQCHDMPEPEDSGSPIVQGGKVIGIMYSVTLDTCMGMAVSSKILRSLEV
;
A
#
# COMPACT_ATOMS: atom_id res chain seq x y z
N MET A 1 -15.29 -6.40 3.83
CA MET A 1 -14.96 -6.14 2.41
C MET A 1 -13.47 -5.88 2.34
N ILE A 2 -12.75 -6.48 1.38
CA ILE A 2 -11.31 -6.25 1.20
C ILE A 2 -11.12 -4.99 0.35
N LYS A 3 -10.36 -4.00 0.82
CA LYS A 3 -10.10 -2.77 0.08
C LYS A 3 -8.76 -2.15 0.49
N ALA A 4 -8.29 -1.14 -0.24
CA ALA A 4 -7.15 -0.34 0.18
C ALA A 4 -7.40 0.27 1.57
N GLY A 5 -6.37 0.25 2.42
CA GLY A 5 -6.42 0.67 3.82
C GLY A 5 -6.91 -0.42 4.80
N SER A 6 -7.48 -1.52 4.31
CA SER A 6 -7.92 -2.61 5.18
C SER A 6 -6.76 -3.36 5.83
N SER A 7 -7.01 -3.93 7.00
CA SER A 7 -6.04 -4.74 7.74
C SER A 7 -5.96 -6.18 7.25
N PHE A 8 -4.77 -6.76 7.36
CA PHE A 8 -4.55 -8.21 7.38
C PHE A 8 -3.64 -8.58 8.54
N PHE A 9 -3.48 -9.89 8.80
CA PHE A 9 -2.59 -10.40 9.83
C PHE A 9 -1.57 -11.36 9.24
N HIS A 10 -0.31 -11.16 9.58
CA HIS A 10 0.79 -12.06 9.23
C HIS A 10 1.63 -12.32 10.49
N ASN A 11 1.81 -13.59 10.87
CA ASN A 11 2.55 -13.98 12.08
C ASN A 11 2.11 -13.23 13.36
N GLY A 12 0.80 -13.01 13.52
CA GLY A 12 0.23 -12.30 14.66
C GLY A 12 0.42 -10.77 14.65
N LYS A 13 1.07 -10.22 13.62
CA LYS A 13 1.22 -8.77 13.41
C LYS A 13 0.22 -8.27 12.38
N ARG A 14 -0.28 -7.06 12.59
CA ARG A 14 -1.15 -6.38 11.63
C ARG A 14 -0.30 -5.82 10.48
N GLY A 15 -0.84 -5.89 9.28
CA GLY A 15 -0.35 -5.13 8.13
C GLY A 15 -1.52 -4.50 7.37
N THR A 16 -1.20 -3.63 6.42
CA THR A 16 -2.20 -2.85 5.69
C THR A 16 -2.20 -3.18 4.20
N ILE A 17 -3.38 -3.34 3.63
CA ILE A 17 -3.58 -3.52 2.19
C ILE A 17 -3.39 -2.17 1.50
N GLY A 18 -2.41 -2.06 0.61
CA GLY A 18 -2.13 -0.82 -0.11
C GLY A 18 -3.02 -0.63 -1.34
N ALA A 19 -3.33 -1.72 -2.04
CA ALA A 19 -4.24 -1.69 -3.18
C ALA A 19 -4.89 -3.07 -3.41
N VAL A 20 -5.97 -3.05 -4.17
CA VAL A 20 -6.63 -4.23 -4.74
C VAL A 20 -6.77 -3.98 -6.23
N ILE A 21 -6.23 -4.87 -7.06
CA ILE A 21 -6.17 -4.72 -8.51
C ILE A 21 -6.62 -6.00 -9.22
N VAL A 22 -6.89 -5.89 -10.51
CA VAL A 22 -7.19 -7.05 -11.37
C VAL A 22 -6.04 -7.24 -12.35
N LEU A 23 -5.42 -8.42 -12.33
CA LEU A 23 -4.37 -8.83 -13.26
C LEU A 23 -4.84 -10.01 -14.09
N LYS A 24 -4.95 -9.84 -15.41
CA LYS A 24 -5.37 -10.90 -16.35
C LYS A 24 -6.67 -11.61 -15.91
N GLY A 25 -7.61 -10.86 -15.35
CA GLY A 25 -8.91 -11.35 -14.87
C GLY A 25 -8.91 -11.96 -13.47
N VAL A 26 -7.76 -11.97 -12.78
CA VAL A 26 -7.61 -12.48 -11.42
C VAL A 26 -7.44 -11.30 -10.45
N LEU A 27 -8.11 -11.36 -9.31
CA LEU A 27 -8.08 -10.30 -8.31
C LEU A 27 -6.87 -10.50 -7.38
N TYR A 28 -6.11 -9.44 -7.16
CA TYR A 28 -4.97 -9.42 -6.24
C TYR A 28 -5.14 -8.31 -5.22
N MET A 29 -4.78 -8.59 -3.98
CA MET A 29 -4.41 -7.54 -3.03
C MET A 29 -2.89 -7.33 -3.05
N ILE A 30 -2.47 -6.09 -2.85
CA ILE A 30 -1.09 -5.64 -2.86
C ILE A 30 -0.76 -5.00 -1.52
N THR A 31 0.41 -5.32 -1.01
CA THR A 31 1.02 -4.64 0.14
C THR A 31 2.55 -4.65 -0.01
N VAL A 32 3.28 -4.17 0.99
CA VAL A 32 4.74 -4.16 1.00
C VAL A 32 5.32 -5.57 1.12
N SER A 33 6.48 -5.82 0.51
CA SER A 33 7.10 -7.14 0.50
C SER A 33 7.98 -7.43 1.71
N HIS A 34 8.62 -6.41 2.28
CA HIS A 34 9.62 -6.55 3.34
C HIS A 34 9.10 -7.15 4.65
N ILE A 35 7.79 -7.23 4.83
CA ILE A 35 7.16 -7.87 6.00
C ILE A 35 7.07 -9.41 5.85
N PHE A 36 7.28 -9.93 4.65
CA PHE A 36 7.23 -11.36 4.33
C PHE A 36 8.65 -11.91 4.10
N ARG A 37 8.82 -13.21 4.31
CA ARG A 37 10.03 -13.96 3.95
C ARG A 37 10.08 -14.26 2.45
N GLY A 38 8.93 -14.36 1.79
CA GLY A 38 8.82 -14.60 0.35
C GLY A 38 7.49 -15.19 -0.07
N GLU A 39 7.46 -15.72 -1.29
CA GLU A 39 6.31 -16.47 -1.81
C GLU A 39 5.99 -17.69 -0.95
N GLY A 40 4.71 -18.00 -0.80
CA GLY A 40 4.20 -19.08 0.06
C GLY A 40 3.99 -18.69 1.52
N ASP A 41 4.45 -17.51 1.95
CA ASP A 41 4.13 -17.00 3.28
C ASP A 41 2.61 -16.79 3.43
N ARG A 42 2.10 -17.14 4.62
CA ARG A 42 0.66 -17.11 4.92
C ARG A 42 0.26 -15.84 5.62
N LEU A 43 -0.93 -15.36 5.31
CA LEU A 43 -1.58 -14.24 5.97
C LEU A 43 -3.08 -14.51 6.12
N THR A 44 -3.73 -13.76 7.01
CA THR A 44 -5.17 -13.86 7.24
C THR A 44 -5.84 -12.53 6.96
N VAL A 45 -6.89 -12.55 6.13
CA VAL A 45 -7.70 -11.37 5.79
C VAL A 45 -9.16 -11.71 6.00
N ASN A 46 -9.90 -10.95 6.83
CA ASN A 46 -11.30 -11.24 7.13
C ASN A 46 -11.58 -12.71 7.54
N GLY A 47 -10.63 -13.34 8.25
CA GLY A 47 -10.71 -14.74 8.67
C GLY A 47 -10.33 -15.78 7.61
N MET A 48 -10.02 -15.36 6.38
CA MET A 48 -9.56 -16.22 5.30
C MET A 48 -8.03 -16.33 5.32
N GLU A 49 -7.51 -17.56 5.31
CA GLU A 49 -6.07 -17.81 5.11
C GLU A 49 -5.73 -17.70 3.62
N LEU A 50 -4.73 -16.87 3.31
CA LEU A 50 -4.22 -16.60 1.98
C LEU A 50 -2.70 -16.79 1.97
N VAL A 51 -2.13 -16.84 0.77
CA VAL A 51 -0.69 -17.00 0.56
C VAL A 51 -0.15 -15.90 -0.33
N VAL A 52 1.09 -15.47 -0.08
CA VAL A 52 1.83 -14.60 -1.00
C VAL A 52 2.14 -15.39 -2.27
N THR A 53 1.63 -14.91 -3.39
CA THR A 53 1.76 -15.57 -4.71
C THR A 53 2.84 -14.95 -5.59
N GLY A 54 3.34 -13.77 -5.23
CA GLY A 54 4.42 -13.12 -5.98
C GLY A 54 5.11 -12.01 -5.18
N ILE A 55 6.40 -11.81 -5.43
CA ILE A 55 7.18 -10.70 -4.86
C ILE A 55 7.82 -9.89 -5.99
N LEU A 56 7.49 -8.60 -6.07
CA LEU A 56 8.15 -7.64 -6.95
C LEU A 56 9.24 -6.91 -6.16
N LYS A 57 10.40 -7.56 -6.03
CA LYS A 57 11.51 -7.07 -5.18
C LYS A 57 11.96 -5.65 -5.52
N ASP A 58 12.00 -5.30 -6.80
CA ASP A 58 12.46 -3.99 -7.27
C ASP A 58 11.56 -2.83 -6.81
N TYR A 59 10.32 -3.14 -6.38
CA TYR A 59 9.33 -2.17 -5.91
C TYR A 59 8.92 -2.40 -4.47
N ASP A 60 9.49 -3.37 -3.77
CA ASP A 60 9.06 -3.78 -2.43
C ASP A 60 7.55 -4.08 -2.34
N LEU A 61 6.99 -4.78 -3.33
CA LEU A 61 5.58 -5.16 -3.35
C LEU A 61 5.38 -6.68 -3.27
N ALA A 62 4.38 -7.10 -2.51
CA ALA A 62 3.89 -8.47 -2.46
C ALA A 62 2.50 -8.54 -3.10
N LEU A 63 2.27 -9.59 -3.89
CA LEU A 63 0.99 -9.93 -4.50
C LEU A 63 0.38 -11.13 -3.78
N ILE A 64 -0.89 -11.00 -3.44
CA ILE A 64 -1.67 -12.05 -2.81
C ILE A 64 -2.93 -12.22 -3.64
N GLU A 65 -3.05 -13.38 -4.28
CA GLU A 65 -4.24 -13.73 -5.06
C GLU A 65 -5.46 -13.87 -4.15
N LEU A 66 -6.57 -13.26 -4.56
CA LEU A 66 -7.85 -13.36 -3.88
C LEU A 66 -8.74 -14.39 -4.58
N PRO A 67 -9.40 -15.32 -3.85
CA PRO A 67 -10.30 -16.30 -4.44
C PRO A 67 -11.42 -15.65 -5.26
N SER A 68 -11.89 -16.34 -6.29
CA SER A 68 -13.04 -15.91 -7.09
C SER A 68 -14.28 -15.70 -6.19
N GLY A 69 -15.01 -14.60 -6.43
CA GLY A 69 -16.19 -14.23 -5.64
C GLY A 69 -15.88 -13.55 -4.30
N THR A 70 -14.61 -13.27 -4.00
CA THR A 70 -14.23 -12.47 -2.82
C THR A 70 -14.84 -11.07 -2.91
N ALA A 71 -15.54 -10.64 -1.85
CA ALA A 71 -16.10 -9.30 -1.75
C ALA A 71 -14.98 -8.27 -1.53
N ALA A 72 -14.55 -7.64 -2.62
CA ALA A 72 -13.46 -6.68 -2.64
C ALA A 72 -13.77 -5.44 -3.48
N GLU A 73 -13.18 -4.32 -3.11
CA GLU A 73 -13.27 -3.04 -3.80
C GLU A 73 -12.00 -2.80 -4.60
N ILE A 74 -12.12 -2.71 -5.93
CA ILE A 74 -10.98 -2.42 -6.81
C ILE A 74 -10.51 -1.00 -6.53
N THR A 75 -9.20 -0.84 -6.37
CA THR A 75 -8.59 0.43 -6.02
C THR A 75 -8.61 1.39 -7.20
N GLU A 76 -9.22 2.57 -7.00
CA GLU A 76 -9.08 3.66 -7.95
C GLU A 76 -7.72 4.36 -7.76
N PHE A 77 -6.88 4.25 -8.78
CA PHE A 77 -5.61 4.98 -8.80
C PHE A 77 -5.80 6.43 -9.24
N GLY A 78 -5.00 7.32 -8.65
CA GLY A 78 -4.86 8.72 -9.04
C GLY A 78 -3.59 8.97 -9.83
N SER A 79 -3.21 10.24 -9.97
CA SER A 79 -1.86 10.65 -10.35
C SER A 79 -1.37 11.63 -9.29
N PRO A 80 -0.14 11.46 -8.77
CA PRO A 80 0.38 12.32 -7.73
C PRO A 80 0.55 13.75 -8.26
N ALA A 81 -0.02 14.72 -7.54
CA ALA A 81 0.25 16.14 -7.72
C ALA A 81 1.33 16.56 -6.71
N GLU A 82 2.44 17.09 -7.23
CA GLU A 82 3.57 17.54 -6.40
C GLU A 82 3.23 18.81 -5.63
N LEU A 83 3.85 18.96 -4.47
CA LEU A 83 3.68 20.04 -3.48
C LEU A 83 2.28 20.16 -2.87
N GLU A 84 1.37 19.26 -3.26
CA GLU A 84 0.01 19.18 -2.75
C GLU A 84 -0.11 18.20 -1.58
N LEU A 85 -1.18 18.38 -0.81
CA LEU A 85 -1.52 17.49 0.30
C LEU A 85 -2.06 16.14 -0.20
N ALA A 86 -1.81 15.14 0.60
CA ALA A 86 -2.26 13.77 0.51
C ALA A 86 -2.50 13.25 1.94
N GLU A 87 -3.09 12.07 2.03
CA GLU A 87 -3.41 11.41 3.30
C GLU A 87 -2.85 10.00 3.29
N LEU A 88 -2.32 9.54 4.43
CA LEU A 88 -2.10 8.11 4.66
C LEU A 88 -3.33 7.58 5.38
N ILE A 89 -3.99 6.55 4.85
CA ILE A 89 -5.26 6.04 5.37
C ILE A 89 -5.18 4.54 5.60
N ASN A 90 -5.52 4.09 6.82
CA ASN A 90 -5.74 2.67 7.11
C ASN A 90 -6.86 2.50 8.16
N ASP A 91 -7.18 1.25 8.51
CA ASP A 91 -8.25 0.94 9.46
C ASP A 91 -7.99 1.44 10.89
N THR A 92 -6.74 1.72 11.27
CA THR A 92 -6.39 2.12 12.64
C THR A 92 -6.27 3.63 12.79
N ARG A 93 -5.82 4.34 11.75
CA ARG A 93 -5.63 5.79 11.78
C ARG A 93 -5.60 6.44 10.39
N THR A 94 -5.64 7.76 10.39
CA THR A 94 -5.41 8.59 9.22
C THR A 94 -4.41 9.68 9.55
N ILE A 95 -3.38 9.85 8.72
CA ILE A 95 -2.45 10.97 8.77
C ILE A 95 -2.89 11.96 7.70
N HIS A 96 -3.50 13.07 8.13
CA HIS A 96 -4.09 14.07 7.24
C HIS A 96 -3.05 15.02 6.60
N TYR A 97 -1.86 15.11 7.18
CA TYR A 97 -0.80 16.02 6.74
C TYR A 97 0.40 15.26 6.16
N CYS A 98 0.18 14.67 4.99
CA CYS A 98 1.23 14.13 4.14
C CYS A 98 1.34 15.01 2.89
N ARG A 99 2.52 15.53 2.55
CA ARG A 99 2.72 16.34 1.33
C ARG A 99 3.54 15.56 0.33
N VAL A 100 3.13 15.52 -0.93
CA VAL A 100 3.96 14.96 -2.01
C VAL A 100 5.09 15.93 -2.32
N VAL A 101 6.29 15.70 -1.81
CA VAL A 101 7.46 16.58 -2.05
C VAL A 101 7.97 16.43 -3.47
N ASN A 102 8.00 15.21 -3.99
CA ASN A 102 8.44 14.91 -5.34
C ASN A 102 7.81 13.60 -5.84
N SER A 103 7.47 13.53 -7.13
CA SER A 103 6.95 12.34 -7.79
C SER A 103 7.93 11.84 -8.86
N GLY A 104 8.72 10.83 -8.52
CA GLY A 104 9.53 10.09 -9.48
C GLY A 104 8.72 9.21 -10.44
N ALA A 105 9.45 8.39 -11.20
CA ALA A 105 8.85 7.35 -12.06
C ALA A 105 8.26 6.22 -11.22
N SER A 106 9.02 5.72 -10.25
CA SER A 106 8.65 4.56 -9.43
C SER A 106 8.33 4.89 -7.97
N LEU A 107 8.83 6.01 -7.46
CA LEU A 107 8.74 6.39 -6.05
C LEU A 107 8.11 7.77 -5.89
N LEU A 108 7.40 7.95 -4.78
CA LEU A 108 6.97 9.23 -4.25
C LEU A 108 7.79 9.55 -3.01
N PHE A 109 8.22 10.81 -2.90
CA PHE A 109 8.80 11.36 -1.70
C PHE A 109 7.75 12.19 -0.98
N LEU A 110 7.58 11.91 0.30
CA LEU A 110 6.49 12.42 1.12
C LEU A 110 7.09 13.18 2.30
N GLY A 111 6.55 14.36 2.58
CA GLY A 111 6.85 15.12 3.79
C GLY A 111 5.72 14.96 4.78
N PHE A 112 6.05 14.66 6.03
CA PHE A 112 5.11 14.50 7.12
C PHE A 112 5.36 15.56 8.20
N GLN A 113 4.38 15.72 9.10
CA GLN A 113 4.63 16.42 10.35
C GLN A 113 5.44 15.51 11.27
N CYS A 114 6.56 16.01 11.80
CA CYS A 114 7.46 15.20 12.65
C CYS A 114 6.80 14.57 13.89
N HIS A 115 5.71 15.17 14.38
CA HIS A 115 4.98 14.66 15.54
C HIS A 115 3.85 13.67 15.17
N ASP A 116 3.59 13.48 13.87
CA ASP A 116 2.59 12.55 13.33
C ASP A 116 3.20 11.77 12.15
N MET A 117 4.33 11.13 12.43
CA MET A 117 5.06 10.29 11.47
C MET A 117 4.38 8.93 11.33
N PRO A 118 4.46 8.28 10.14
CA PRO A 118 4.09 6.89 9.98
C PRO A 118 4.89 5.98 10.92
N GLU A 119 4.20 5.03 11.53
CA GLU A 119 4.77 4.01 12.40
C GLU A 119 5.05 2.72 11.60
N PRO A 120 5.82 1.74 12.15
CA PRO A 120 6.07 0.49 11.45
C PRO A 120 4.80 -0.27 11.00
N GLU A 121 3.67 -0.10 11.69
CA GLU A 121 2.38 -0.72 11.32
C GLU A 121 1.69 -0.02 10.14
N ASP A 122 2.08 1.21 9.81
CA ASP A 122 1.55 1.96 8.68
C ASP A 122 2.20 1.55 7.34
N SER A 123 3.22 0.70 7.35
CA SER A 123 3.78 0.11 6.14
C SER A 123 2.70 -0.61 5.33
N GLY A 124 2.70 -0.38 4.02
CA GLY A 124 1.67 -0.87 3.11
C GLY A 124 0.43 0.01 3.05
N SER A 125 0.31 1.07 3.85
CA SER A 125 -0.87 1.95 3.79
C SER A 125 -0.95 2.71 2.47
N PRO A 126 -2.14 2.86 1.88
CA PRO A 126 -2.33 3.71 0.73
C PRO A 126 -2.07 5.18 1.08
N ILE A 127 -1.43 5.87 0.14
CA ILE A 127 -1.35 7.32 0.10
C ILE A 127 -2.42 7.82 -0.86
N VAL A 128 -3.31 8.69 -0.39
CA VAL A 128 -4.53 9.10 -1.08
C VAL A 128 -4.49 10.59 -1.36
N GLN A 129 -4.87 10.97 -2.58
CA GLN A 129 -5.05 12.36 -3.00
C GLN A 129 -6.30 12.46 -3.87
N GLY A 130 -7.19 13.41 -3.55
CA GLY A 130 -8.46 13.56 -4.27
C GLY A 130 -9.33 12.30 -4.25
N GLY A 131 -9.29 11.53 -3.15
CA GLY A 131 -10.03 10.28 -2.98
C GLY A 131 -9.45 9.08 -3.74
N LYS A 132 -8.29 9.22 -4.40
CA LYS A 132 -7.66 8.16 -5.19
C LYS A 132 -6.30 7.78 -4.65
N VAL A 133 -5.94 6.51 -4.75
CA VAL A 133 -4.62 6.01 -4.31
C VAL A 133 -3.55 6.48 -5.29
N ILE A 134 -2.58 7.25 -4.79
CA ILE A 134 -1.44 7.74 -5.56
C ILE A 134 -0.15 6.96 -5.28
N GLY A 135 -0.08 6.19 -4.19
CA GLY A 135 1.02 5.29 -3.90
C GLY A 135 0.79 4.40 -2.68
N ILE A 136 1.76 3.53 -2.38
CA ILE A 136 1.74 2.64 -1.20
C ILE A 136 2.96 2.95 -0.34
N MET A 137 2.74 3.32 0.92
CA MET A 137 3.78 3.67 1.88
C MET A 137 4.69 2.48 2.16
N TYR A 138 6.02 2.66 2.17
CA TYR A 138 6.94 1.57 2.50
C TYR A 138 8.07 1.91 3.48
N SER A 139 8.50 3.18 3.59
CA SER A 139 9.57 3.55 4.53
C SER A 139 9.54 5.00 4.96
N VAL A 140 10.11 5.29 6.14
CA VAL A 140 10.24 6.63 6.71
C VAL A 140 11.69 6.94 7.10
N THR A 141 12.03 8.22 7.08
CA THR A 141 13.27 8.77 7.63
C THR A 141 12.90 9.78 8.70
N LEU A 142 13.07 9.39 9.97
CA LEU A 142 12.54 10.13 11.13
C LEU A 142 13.26 11.46 11.40
N ASP A 143 14.53 11.56 11.05
CA ASP A 143 15.36 12.77 11.25
C ASP A 143 14.93 13.95 10.37
N THR A 144 14.45 13.65 9.17
CA THR A 144 14.01 14.60 8.14
C THR A 144 12.50 14.64 7.98
N CYS A 145 11.78 13.83 8.77
CA CYS A 145 10.33 13.70 8.75
C CYS A 145 9.79 13.40 7.35
N MET A 146 10.53 12.58 6.61
CA MET A 146 10.20 12.17 5.26
C MET A 146 9.72 10.73 5.22
N GLY A 147 8.96 10.40 4.19
CA GLY A 147 8.64 9.03 3.85
C GLY A 147 8.72 8.78 2.35
N MET A 148 8.67 7.51 2.00
CA MET A 148 8.71 7.06 0.62
C MET A 148 7.57 6.08 0.38
N ALA A 149 6.95 6.23 -0.78
CA ALA A 149 5.88 5.34 -1.23
C ALA A 149 6.17 4.86 -2.65
N VAL A 150 5.73 3.63 -2.96
CA VAL A 150 5.72 3.11 -4.32
C VAL A 150 4.64 3.84 -5.10
N SER A 151 5.00 4.42 -6.24
CA SER A 151 4.08 5.22 -7.05
C SER A 151 2.98 4.37 -7.69
N SER A 152 1.77 4.91 -7.72
CA SER A 152 0.64 4.34 -8.48
C SER A 152 0.93 4.16 -9.97
N LYS A 153 1.92 4.86 -10.53
CA LYS A 153 2.39 4.63 -11.91
C LYS A 153 2.89 3.19 -12.10
N ILE A 154 3.61 2.64 -11.12
CA ILE A 154 4.05 1.24 -11.13
C ILE A 154 2.85 0.32 -10.98
N LEU A 155 1.95 0.60 -10.04
CA LEU A 155 0.77 -0.24 -9.79
C LEU A 155 -0.11 -0.37 -11.04
N ARG A 156 -0.35 0.74 -11.74
CA ARG A 156 -1.06 0.74 -13.03
C ARG A 156 -0.33 -0.03 -14.13
N SER A 157 1.00 0.01 -14.14
CA SER A 157 1.79 -0.73 -15.13
C SER A 157 1.71 -2.26 -14.96
N LEU A 158 1.26 -2.74 -13.78
CA LEU A 158 1.02 -4.15 -13.55
C LEU A 158 -0.27 -4.63 -14.22
N GLU A 159 -1.28 -3.78 -14.37
CA GLU A 159 -2.60 -4.10 -14.94
C GLU A 159 -2.59 -4.41 -16.46
N VAL A 160 -1.41 -4.41 -17.09
CA VAL A 160 -1.21 -4.60 -18.53
C VAL A 160 -1.24 -6.06 -18.96
#